data_AF-A0A9E5DDM1-F1
#
_entry.id   AF-A0A9E5DDM1-F1
#
_cell.length_a   1.000
_cell.length_b   1.000
_cell.length_c   1.000
_cell.angle_alpha   90.00
_cell.angle_beta   90.00
_cell.angle_gamma   90.00
#
_symmetry.space_group_name_H-M   'P 1'
#
loop_
_entity.id
_entity.type
_entity.pdbx_description
1 polymer ?
#
loop_
_entity_poly.entity_id
_entity_poly.type
_entity_poly.pdbx_seq_one_letter_code
_entity_poly.pdbx_strand_id
1 'polypeptide(L)'
;MNMKLLLIPFIALLLVAVSGCTDPAEPTGPTVETPDLSVDGVVLETVPEGFEYLGVHDLEIDTVKTSYADVEGIVNASEGIYNLDSVDYFIIAIEMESSAAAEELITQYKAGFTPLAMGERFTAASFNEHDATLVMKYITAGGEQVPRYHYVWSNENFVFLVKGNTDDSAVVLDLAKATGF
;
A
#
# COMPACT_ATOMS: atom_id res chain seq x y z
N MET A 1 -80.87 10.98 37.71
CA MET A 1 -80.86 12.08 38.68
C MET A 1 -80.14 13.24 38.03
N ASN A 2 -80.85 14.34 37.73
CA ASN A 2 -80.31 15.52 37.05
C ASN A 2 -79.64 16.47 38.04
N MET A 3 -78.43 16.96 37.76
CA MET A 3 -77.93 18.31 38.11
C MET A 3 -76.56 18.52 37.41
N LYS A 4 -76.49 19.29 36.31
CA LYS A 4 -76.24 20.76 36.17
C LYS A 4 -74.80 21.23 36.48
N LEU A 5 -74.27 21.94 35.46
CA LEU A 5 -73.26 23.04 35.49
C LEU A 5 -71.82 22.60 35.86
N LEU A 6 -70.72 23.09 35.29
CA LEU A 6 -70.39 24.38 34.64
C LEU A 6 -68.99 24.28 33.98
N LEU A 7 -68.75 25.19 33.02
CA LEU A 7 -67.48 25.86 32.68
C LEU A 7 -66.34 25.13 31.92
N ILE A 8 -66.13 25.62 30.70
CA ILE A 8 -64.91 25.56 29.87
C ILE A 8 -63.84 26.49 30.50
N PRO A 9 -62.53 26.18 30.39
CA PRO A 9 -61.73 26.99 29.49
C PRO A 9 -60.80 26.20 28.56
N PHE A 10 -60.64 26.81 27.39
CA PHE A 10 -59.82 26.49 26.25
C PHE A 10 -58.33 26.63 26.61
N ILE A 11 -57.53 25.57 26.49
CA ILE A 11 -56.06 25.69 26.44
C ILE A 11 -55.58 24.81 25.27
N ALA A 12 -55.33 25.48 24.16
CA ALA A 12 -54.59 24.92 23.04
C ALA A 12 -53.11 24.86 23.42
N LEU A 13 -52.56 23.66 23.56
CA LEU A 13 -51.11 23.46 23.62
C LEU A 13 -50.67 22.83 22.30
N LEU A 14 -50.19 23.69 21.40
CA LEU A 14 -49.56 23.31 20.14
C LEU A 14 -48.14 22.80 20.48
N LEU A 15 -47.95 21.49 20.55
CA LEU A 15 -46.62 20.89 20.64
C LEU A 15 -46.06 20.77 19.22
N VAL A 16 -45.21 21.73 18.84
CA VAL A 16 -44.38 21.63 17.63
C VAL A 16 -43.28 20.62 17.93
N ALA A 17 -43.44 19.40 17.45
CA ALA A 17 -42.35 18.44 17.39
C ALA A 17 -41.39 18.87 16.27
N VAL A 18 -40.32 19.58 16.63
CA VAL A 18 -39.18 19.78 15.73
C VAL A 18 -38.37 18.49 15.79
N SER A 19 -38.55 17.62 14.80
CA SER A 19 -37.64 16.50 14.55
C SER A 19 -36.33 17.06 14.02
N GLY A 20 -35.43 17.46 14.92
CA GLY A 20 -34.03 17.69 14.58
C GLY A 20 -33.33 16.34 14.47
N CYS A 21 -33.12 15.85 13.24
CA CYS A 21 -31.97 14.98 12.99
C CYS A 21 -30.73 15.77 13.37
N THR A 22 -30.11 15.44 14.49
CA THR A 22 -28.75 15.84 14.75
C THR A 22 -27.87 14.90 13.96
N ASP A 23 -27.35 15.37 12.82
CA ASP A 23 -26.20 14.72 12.19
C ASP A 23 -25.09 14.63 13.25
N PRO A 24 -24.46 13.45 13.44
CA PRO A 24 -23.29 13.37 14.30
C PRO A 24 -22.20 14.25 13.68
N ALA A 25 -21.67 15.18 14.48
CA ALA A 25 -20.55 16.02 14.09
C ALA A 25 -19.38 15.15 13.62
N GLU A 26 -18.85 15.45 12.43
CA GLU A 26 -17.62 14.84 11.95
C GLU A 26 -16.50 15.09 12.98
N PRO A 27 -15.65 14.09 13.26
CA PRO A 27 -14.56 14.26 14.19
C PRO A 27 -13.58 15.29 13.63
N THR A 28 -13.51 16.45 14.26
CA THR A 28 -12.49 17.48 14.05
C THR A 28 -11.17 17.04 14.68
N GLY A 29 -10.60 15.94 14.19
CA GLY A 29 -9.19 15.64 14.34
C GLY A 29 -8.37 16.47 13.35
N PRO A 30 -7.07 16.68 13.57
CA PRO A 30 -6.21 17.18 12.49
C PRO A 30 -6.31 16.20 11.32
N THR A 31 -6.77 16.66 10.16
CA THR A 31 -6.65 15.92 8.91
C THR A 31 -5.15 15.70 8.70
N VAL A 32 -4.68 14.47 8.88
CA VAL A 32 -3.38 14.07 8.36
C VAL A 32 -3.56 14.16 6.85
N GLU A 33 -2.98 15.17 6.22
CA GLU A 33 -2.97 15.25 4.76
C GLU A 33 -2.26 14.00 4.26
N THR A 34 -3.03 13.07 3.68
CA THR A 34 -2.45 12.01 2.88
C THR A 34 -1.66 12.69 1.76
N PRO A 35 -0.37 12.35 1.59
CA PRO A 35 0.40 12.90 0.50
C PRO A 35 -0.33 12.62 -0.83
N ASP A 36 -0.40 13.62 -1.70
CA ASP A 36 -0.95 13.48 -3.05
C ASP A 36 0.07 12.66 -3.87
N LEU A 37 -0.20 11.37 -4.03
CA LEU A 37 0.68 10.41 -4.70
C LEU A 37 0.20 10.13 -6.12
N SER A 38 1.15 9.93 -7.02
CA SER A 38 0.82 9.46 -8.37
C SER A 38 0.32 8.01 -8.38
N VAL A 39 0.73 7.19 -7.40
CA VAL A 39 0.24 5.81 -7.19
C VAL A 39 0.08 5.50 -5.69
N ASP A 40 -1.10 4.98 -5.33
CA ASP A 40 -1.41 4.52 -3.96
C ASP A 40 -0.73 3.18 -3.60
N GLY A 41 -0.84 2.79 -2.32
CA GLY A 41 -0.40 1.46 -1.85
C GLY A 41 1.06 1.36 -1.40
N VAL A 42 1.77 2.49 -1.39
CA VAL A 42 3.13 2.60 -0.84
C VAL A 42 3.16 3.21 0.58
N VAL A 43 2.06 3.83 1.01
CA VAL A 43 1.81 4.28 2.38
C VAL A 43 0.86 3.29 3.04
N LEU A 44 1.34 2.56 4.04
CA LEU A 44 0.60 1.47 4.68
C LEU A 44 -0.49 1.99 5.62
N GLU A 45 -1.68 1.38 5.56
CA GLU A 45 -2.76 1.66 6.53
C GLU A 45 -2.34 1.29 7.96
N THR A 46 -1.64 0.14 8.09
CA THR A 46 -1.07 -0.33 9.35
C THR A 46 0.39 -0.69 9.12
N VAL A 47 1.29 0.13 9.65
CA VAL A 47 2.74 -0.13 9.63
C VAL A 47 3.04 -1.31 10.57
N PRO A 48 3.73 -2.38 10.11
CA PRO A 48 4.09 -3.52 10.95
C PRO A 48 4.93 -3.12 12.16
N GLU A 49 4.84 -3.91 13.24
CA GLU A 49 5.59 -3.63 14.46
C GLU A 49 7.10 -3.51 14.20
N GLY A 50 7.71 -2.47 14.77
CA GLY A 50 9.13 -2.16 14.61
C GLY A 50 9.46 -1.29 13.41
N PHE A 51 8.64 -1.28 12.36
CA PHE A 51 8.88 -0.40 11.22
C PHE A 51 8.52 1.05 11.55
N GLU A 52 9.36 1.96 11.07
CA GLU A 52 9.12 3.41 11.05
C GLU A 52 8.88 3.86 9.61
N TYR A 53 7.79 4.56 9.35
CA TYR A 53 7.56 5.21 8.07
C TYR A 53 8.38 6.51 7.99
N LEU A 54 9.25 6.61 6.99
CA LEU A 54 10.15 7.75 6.81
C LEU A 54 9.64 8.77 5.80
N GLY A 55 8.81 8.35 4.84
CA GLY A 55 8.26 9.23 3.83
C GLY A 55 7.90 8.52 2.54
N VAL A 56 7.47 9.31 1.57
CA VAL A 56 7.04 8.85 0.25
C VAL A 56 7.36 9.93 -0.78
N HIS A 57 7.60 9.51 -2.02
CA HIS A 57 7.67 10.41 -3.17
C HIS A 57 7.30 9.68 -4.46
N ASP A 58 7.01 10.46 -5.50
CA ASP A 58 6.86 9.93 -6.86
C ASP A 58 8.21 9.54 -7.46
N LEU A 59 8.20 8.53 -8.32
CA LEU A 59 9.33 8.12 -9.15
C LEU A 59 9.13 8.64 -10.57
N GLU A 60 10.18 9.23 -11.12
CA GLU A 60 10.21 9.56 -12.55
C GLU A 60 10.18 8.28 -13.40
N ILE A 61 9.43 8.30 -14.52
CA ILE A 61 9.32 7.14 -15.42
C ILE A 61 10.70 6.66 -15.90
N ASP A 62 11.63 7.57 -16.21
CA ASP A 62 13.00 7.21 -16.61
C ASP A 62 13.76 6.47 -15.49
N THR A 63 13.48 6.82 -14.22
CA THR A 63 14.03 6.10 -13.06
C THR A 63 13.46 4.69 -12.97
N VAL A 64 12.15 4.52 -13.23
CA VAL A 64 11.50 3.21 -13.25
C VAL A 64 12.10 2.33 -14.35
N LYS A 65 12.21 2.87 -15.57
CA LYS A 65 12.78 2.17 -16.73
C LYS A 65 14.21 1.71 -16.49
N THR A 66 15.03 2.58 -15.91
CA THR A 66 16.44 2.29 -15.62
C THR A 66 16.61 1.27 -14.48
N SER A 67 15.75 1.32 -13.47
CA SER A 67 15.91 0.55 -12.24
C SER A 67 15.24 -0.83 -12.28
N TYR A 68 14.16 -0.97 -13.06
CA TYR A 68 13.33 -2.17 -13.07
C TYR A 68 13.28 -2.82 -14.45
N ALA A 69 12.64 -2.16 -15.42
CA ALA A 69 12.57 -2.64 -16.80
C ALA A 69 12.18 -1.51 -17.75
N ASP A 70 12.87 -1.40 -18.89
CA ASP A 70 12.49 -0.48 -19.96
C ASP A 70 11.38 -1.12 -20.81
N VAL A 71 10.14 -0.89 -20.38
CA VAL A 71 8.92 -1.30 -21.07
C VAL A 71 8.05 -0.08 -21.37
N GLU A 72 7.17 -0.23 -22.35
CA GLU A 72 6.16 0.78 -22.66
C GLU A 72 4.94 0.63 -21.71
N GLY A 73 4.13 1.68 -21.65
CA GLY A 73 2.88 1.67 -20.89
C GLY A 73 3.03 1.86 -19.37
N ILE A 74 4.16 2.40 -18.91
CA ILE A 74 4.31 2.92 -17.54
C ILE A 74 3.56 4.25 -17.45
N VAL A 75 2.60 4.35 -16.53
CA VAL A 75 1.75 5.54 -16.36
C VAL A 75 2.34 6.44 -15.27
N ASN A 76 2.47 5.89 -14.05
CA ASN A 76 2.94 6.59 -12.85
C ASN A 76 3.69 5.61 -11.95
N ALA A 77 4.42 6.13 -10.97
CA ALA A 77 5.03 5.32 -9.92
C ALA A 77 5.31 6.12 -8.66
N SER A 78 5.20 5.47 -7.50
CA SER A 78 5.57 6.04 -6.20
C SER A 78 6.44 5.06 -5.41
N GLU A 79 7.27 5.59 -4.51
CA GLU A 79 8.11 4.84 -3.57
C GLU A 79 7.86 5.31 -2.14
N GLY A 80 7.44 4.38 -1.29
CA GLY A 80 7.33 4.54 0.16
C GLY A 80 8.59 4.02 0.84
N ILE A 81 9.09 4.76 1.82
CA ILE A 81 10.36 4.52 2.52
C ILE A 81 10.05 4.18 3.97
N TYR A 82 10.60 3.06 4.43
CA TYR A 82 10.44 2.54 5.79
C TYR A 82 11.80 2.17 6.37
N ASN A 83 11.93 2.21 7.69
CA ASN A 83 13.13 1.78 8.41
C ASN A 83 12.77 0.73 9.46
N LEU A 84 13.64 -0.26 9.63
CA LEU A 84 13.63 -1.16 10.77
C LEU A 84 15.08 -1.39 11.19
N ASP A 85 15.41 -1.09 12.44
CA ASP A 85 16.75 -1.28 13.02
C ASP A 85 17.89 -0.70 12.18
N SER A 86 17.72 0.53 11.66
CA SER A 86 18.68 1.22 10.78
C SER A 86 18.87 0.59 9.40
N VAL A 87 17.98 -0.31 8.99
CA VAL A 87 17.91 -0.84 7.63
C VAL A 87 16.71 -0.22 6.92
N ASP A 88 16.96 0.37 5.75
CA ASP A 88 15.90 0.93 4.92
C ASP A 88 15.23 -0.15 4.07
N TYR A 89 13.92 -0.02 3.96
CA TYR A 89 13.01 -0.83 3.17
C TYR A 89 12.15 0.09 2.30
N PHE A 90 11.76 -0.44 1.16
CA PHE A 90 11.05 0.33 0.15
C PHE A 90 9.88 -0.48 -0.38
N ILE A 91 8.74 0.19 -0.52
CA ILE A 91 7.56 -0.30 -1.23
C ILE A 91 7.44 0.56 -2.49
N ILE A 92 7.47 -0.08 -3.65
CA ILE A 92 7.34 0.59 -4.94
C ILE A 92 6.05 0.10 -5.58
N ALA A 93 5.21 1.05 -5.98
CA ALA A 93 4.02 0.78 -6.78
C ALA A 93 4.19 1.45 -8.14
N ILE A 94 3.97 0.70 -9.21
CA ILE A 94 4.07 1.16 -10.60
C ILE A 94 2.73 0.91 -11.26
N GLU A 95 2.07 1.98 -11.69
CA GLU A 95 0.85 1.90 -12.48
C GLU A 95 1.19 1.67 -13.95
N MET A 96 0.55 0.67 -14.56
CA MET A 96 0.67 0.36 -15.97
C MET A 96 -0.64 0.62 -16.70
N GLU A 97 -0.60 0.79 -18.02
CA GLU A 97 -1.80 1.02 -18.83
C GLU A 97 -2.79 -0.17 -18.83
N SER A 98 -2.30 -1.38 -18.48
CA SER A 98 -3.13 -2.59 -18.40
C SER A 98 -2.47 -3.68 -17.56
N SER A 99 -3.23 -4.69 -17.17
CA SER A 99 -2.69 -5.89 -16.50
C SER A 99 -1.67 -6.65 -17.38
N ALA A 100 -1.88 -6.70 -18.69
CA ALA A 100 -0.92 -7.31 -19.62
C ALA A 100 0.42 -6.55 -19.64
N ALA A 101 0.38 -5.21 -19.53
CA ALA A 101 1.60 -4.40 -19.40
C ALA A 101 2.29 -4.61 -18.04
N ALA A 102 1.52 -4.79 -16.96
CA ALA A 102 2.05 -5.16 -15.64
C ALA A 102 2.77 -6.52 -15.65
N GLU A 103 2.15 -7.54 -16.27
CA GLU A 103 2.78 -8.86 -16.45
C GLU A 103 4.07 -8.79 -17.29
N GLU A 104 4.07 -7.97 -18.34
CA GLU A 104 5.26 -7.73 -19.17
C GLU A 104 6.38 -7.05 -18.36
N LEU A 105 6.06 -6.03 -17.55
CA LEU A 105 7.04 -5.37 -16.68
C LEU A 105 7.69 -6.38 -15.73
N ILE A 106 6.90 -7.23 -15.07
CA ILE A 106 7.43 -8.28 -14.17
C ILE A 106 8.31 -9.26 -14.93
N THR A 107 7.89 -9.64 -16.15
CA THR A 107 8.65 -10.56 -17.01
C THR A 107 10.01 -9.98 -17.38
N GLN A 108 10.04 -8.73 -17.85
CA GLN A 108 11.28 -8.05 -18.24
C GLN A 108 12.17 -7.74 -17.03
N TYR A 109 11.59 -7.34 -15.90
CA TYR A 109 12.33 -7.15 -14.65
C TYR A 109 13.04 -8.44 -14.24
N LYS A 110 12.36 -9.58 -14.29
CA LYS A 110 12.97 -10.90 -14.01
C LYS A 110 14.03 -11.27 -15.05
N ALA A 111 13.82 -10.96 -16.33
CA ALA A 111 14.79 -11.23 -17.39
C ALA A 111 16.09 -10.41 -17.22
N GLY A 112 16.04 -9.26 -16.54
CA GLY A 112 17.20 -8.41 -16.27
C GLY A 112 18.24 -9.03 -15.32
N PHE A 113 17.91 -10.11 -14.61
CA PHE A 113 18.84 -10.75 -13.68
C PHE A 113 19.67 -11.87 -14.32
N THR A 114 20.98 -11.88 -14.06
CA THR A 114 21.86 -13.00 -14.41
C THR A 114 21.48 -14.26 -13.61
N PRO A 115 21.41 -15.46 -14.24
CA PRO A 115 21.19 -16.70 -13.52
C PRO A 115 22.21 -16.92 -12.39
N LEU A 116 21.76 -17.53 -11.28
CA LEU A 116 22.66 -17.91 -10.19
C LEU A 116 23.46 -19.15 -10.57
N ALA A 117 24.71 -19.22 -10.12
CA ALA A 117 25.55 -20.41 -10.31
C ALA A 117 25.03 -21.62 -9.52
N MET A 118 24.38 -21.38 -8.37
CA MET A 118 23.74 -22.37 -7.52
C MET A 118 22.45 -21.81 -6.91
N GLY A 119 21.45 -22.67 -6.73
CA GLY A 119 20.16 -22.29 -6.16
C GLY A 119 19.19 -21.65 -7.15
N GLU A 120 18.01 -21.26 -6.65
CA GLU A 120 16.96 -20.63 -7.44
C GLU A 120 16.98 -19.12 -7.22
N ARG A 121 16.94 -18.35 -8.31
CA ARG A 121 16.82 -16.88 -8.21
C ARG A 121 15.40 -16.44 -7.89
N PHE A 122 14.43 -17.15 -8.47
CA PHE A 122 13.02 -16.83 -8.43
C PHE A 122 12.28 -18.00 -7.80
N THR A 123 11.64 -17.74 -6.67
CA THR A 123 10.83 -18.74 -5.97
C THR A 123 9.40 -18.24 -5.91
N ALA A 124 8.45 -19.12 -6.24
CA ALA A 124 7.03 -18.77 -6.14
C ALA A 124 6.65 -18.52 -4.67
N ALA A 125 5.85 -17.49 -4.44
CA ALA A 125 5.29 -17.13 -3.15
C ALA A 125 3.82 -16.78 -3.32
N SER A 126 3.07 -16.80 -2.22
CA SER A 126 1.70 -16.27 -2.21
C SER A 126 1.41 -15.71 -0.83
N PHE A 127 0.73 -14.58 -0.80
CA PHE A 127 0.24 -13.88 0.39
C PHE A 127 -0.93 -13.00 -0.02
N ASN A 128 -1.81 -12.66 0.92
CA ASN A 128 -2.98 -11.82 0.67
C ASN A 128 -3.88 -12.28 -0.51
N GLU A 129 -3.89 -13.57 -0.83
CA GLU A 129 -4.61 -14.14 -2.00
C GLU A 129 -4.01 -13.80 -3.38
N HIS A 130 -2.81 -13.22 -3.41
CA HIS A 130 -2.05 -12.92 -4.63
C HIS A 130 -0.90 -13.91 -4.85
N ASP A 131 -0.59 -14.16 -6.13
CA ASP A 131 0.62 -14.87 -6.53
C ASP A 131 1.78 -13.88 -6.66
N ALA A 132 2.89 -14.19 -5.98
CA ALA A 132 4.08 -13.36 -5.94
C ALA A 132 5.33 -14.16 -6.33
N THR A 133 6.41 -13.44 -6.63
CA THR A 133 7.74 -14.02 -6.80
C THR A 133 8.69 -13.44 -5.76
N LEU A 134 9.32 -14.30 -4.96
CA LEU A 134 10.52 -13.96 -4.20
C LEU A 134 11.72 -13.94 -5.16
N VAL A 135 12.38 -12.79 -5.25
CA VAL A 135 13.60 -12.58 -6.00
C VAL A 135 14.78 -12.51 -5.04
N MET A 136 15.72 -13.44 -5.18
CA MET A 136 16.99 -13.39 -4.47
C MET A 136 18.06 -12.75 -5.36
N LYS A 137 18.79 -11.76 -4.85
CA LYS A 137 19.99 -11.19 -5.48
C LYS A 137 21.17 -11.25 -4.52
N TYR A 138 22.39 -11.23 -5.05
CA TYR A 138 23.59 -11.09 -4.23
C TYR A 138 24.17 -9.69 -4.40
N ILE A 139 24.67 -9.12 -3.31
CA ILE A 139 25.49 -7.92 -3.32
C ILE A 139 26.83 -8.21 -2.68
N THR A 140 27.85 -7.42 -3.03
CA THR A 140 29.14 -7.46 -2.33
C THR A 140 29.07 -6.58 -1.09
N ALA A 141 29.11 -7.17 0.10
CA ALA A 141 29.20 -6.46 1.37
C ALA A 141 30.44 -6.96 2.13
N GLY A 142 31.33 -6.05 2.52
CA GLY A 142 32.57 -6.44 3.24
C GLY A 142 33.50 -7.37 2.45
N GLY A 143 33.36 -7.46 1.13
CA GLY A 143 34.12 -8.39 0.27
C GLY A 143 33.46 -9.76 0.07
N GLU A 144 32.34 -10.03 0.73
CA GLU A 144 31.58 -11.28 0.62
C GLU A 144 30.29 -11.09 -0.18
N GLN A 145 29.82 -12.15 -0.83
CA GLN A 145 28.51 -12.15 -1.48
C GLN A 145 27.44 -12.47 -0.44
N VAL A 146 26.54 -11.51 -0.20
CA VAL A 146 25.42 -11.67 0.74
C VAL A 146 24.08 -11.56 0.01
N PRO A 147 23.08 -12.39 0.35
CA PRO A 147 21.80 -12.37 -0.33
C PRO A 147 20.97 -11.16 0.11
N ARG A 148 20.12 -10.69 -0.79
CA ARG A 148 19.10 -9.66 -0.62
C ARG A 148 17.83 -10.12 -1.30
N TYR A 149 16.70 -9.80 -0.69
CA TYR A 149 15.42 -10.34 -1.08
C TYR A 149 14.45 -9.24 -1.47
N HIS A 150 13.78 -9.43 -2.60
CA HIS A 150 12.67 -8.59 -3.02
C HIS A 150 11.44 -9.47 -3.26
N TYR A 151 10.25 -8.99 -2.94
CA TYR A 151 9.00 -9.57 -3.45
C TYR A 151 8.50 -8.72 -4.60
N VAL A 152 8.01 -9.38 -5.66
CA VAL A 152 7.36 -8.72 -6.80
C VAL A 152 6.09 -9.46 -7.17
N TRP A 153 5.02 -8.71 -7.42
CA TRP A 153 3.74 -9.22 -7.86
C TRP A 153 2.98 -8.12 -8.60
N SER A 154 1.87 -8.51 -9.24
CA SER A 154 0.93 -7.56 -9.82
C SER A 154 -0.44 -7.71 -9.17
N ASN A 155 -1.17 -6.60 -9.12
CA ASN A 155 -2.59 -6.57 -8.80
C ASN A 155 -3.27 -5.68 -9.84
N GLU A 156 -4.14 -6.27 -10.66
CA GLU A 156 -4.70 -5.63 -11.86
C GLU A 156 -3.59 -5.03 -12.76
N ASN A 157 -3.61 -3.71 -12.99
CA ASN A 157 -2.62 -2.98 -13.78
C ASN A 157 -1.48 -2.38 -12.94
N PHE A 158 -1.39 -2.72 -11.65
CA PHE A 158 -0.31 -2.26 -10.78
C PHE A 158 0.74 -3.36 -10.59
N VAL A 159 2.01 -2.95 -10.54
CA VAL A 159 3.12 -3.81 -10.11
C VAL A 159 3.66 -3.30 -8.79
N PHE A 160 3.79 -4.20 -7.82
CA PHE A 160 4.37 -3.90 -6.53
C PHE A 160 5.73 -4.58 -6.39
N LEU A 161 6.70 -3.85 -5.84
CA LEU A 161 7.98 -4.37 -5.42
C LEU A 161 8.26 -3.97 -3.97
N VAL A 162 8.61 -4.94 -3.13
CA VAL A 162 9.03 -4.68 -1.76
C VAL A 162 10.44 -5.20 -1.58
N LYS A 163 11.35 -4.34 -1.12
CA LYS A 163 12.79 -4.65 -1.01
C LYS A 163 13.37 -4.04 0.25
N GLY A 164 14.41 -4.66 0.79
CA GLY A 164 15.21 -4.13 1.89
C GLY A 164 16.66 -4.56 1.80
N ASN A 165 17.55 -3.84 2.47
CA ASN A 165 18.98 -4.20 2.53
C ASN A 165 19.27 -5.28 3.60
N THR A 166 18.48 -6.35 3.61
CA THR A 166 18.55 -7.45 4.59
C THR A 166 18.73 -8.82 3.91
N ASP A 167 19.36 -9.76 4.62
CA ASP A 167 19.41 -11.19 4.28
C ASP A 167 18.27 -12.01 4.91
N ASP A 168 17.30 -11.35 5.55
CA ASP A 168 16.09 -11.98 6.05
C ASP A 168 14.88 -11.67 5.15
N SER A 169 14.48 -12.65 4.34
CA SER A 169 13.30 -12.53 3.49
C SER A 169 11.98 -12.40 4.27
N ALA A 170 11.91 -12.90 5.52
CA ALA A 170 10.67 -12.86 6.29
C ALA A 170 10.28 -11.42 6.66
N VAL A 171 11.26 -10.60 7.02
CA VAL A 171 11.05 -9.18 7.30
C VAL A 171 10.53 -8.42 6.07
N VAL A 172 11.07 -8.72 4.89
CA VAL A 172 10.59 -8.14 3.62
C VAL A 172 9.16 -8.61 3.31
N LEU A 173 8.84 -9.87 3.61
CA LEU A 173 7.50 -10.43 3.43
C LEU A 173 6.47 -9.79 4.37
N ASP A 174 6.84 -9.51 5.63
CA ASP A 174 5.94 -8.87 6.59
C ASP A 174 5.54 -7.47 6.12
N LEU A 175 6.49 -6.71 5.56
CA LEU A 175 6.20 -5.42 4.93
C LEU A 175 5.36 -5.58 3.66
N ALA A 176 5.62 -6.61 2.83
CA ALA A 176 4.84 -6.86 1.63
C ALA A 176 3.38 -7.20 1.94
N LYS A 177 3.13 -8.04 2.94
CA LYS A 177 1.77 -8.37 3.40
C LYS A 177 1.01 -7.15 3.89
N ALA A 178 1.71 -6.20 4.52
CA ALA A 178 1.07 -5.01 5.07
C ALA A 178 0.50 -4.07 4.01
N THR A 179 0.91 -4.23 2.74
CA THR A 179 0.32 -3.47 1.62
C THR A 179 -1.16 -3.80 1.42
N GLY A 180 -1.61 -4.98 1.83
CA GLY A 180 -2.99 -5.44 1.67
C GLY A 180 -3.37 -5.86 0.25
N PHE A 181 -2.45 -5.72 -0.71
CA PHE A 181 -2.54 -6.21 -2.08
C PHE A 181 -1.67 -7.47 -2.27
#